data_AF-A0A5N6A037-F1
#
_entry.id   AF-A0A5N6A037-F1
#
_cell.length_a   1.000
_cell.length_b   1.000
_cell.length_c   1.000
_cell.angle_alpha   90.00
_cell.angle_beta   90.00
_cell.angle_gamma   90.00
#
_symmetry.space_group_name_H-M   'P 1'
#
loop_
_entity.id
_entity.type
_entity.pdbx_description
1 polymer ?
#
loop_
_entity_poly.entity_id
_entity_poly.type
_entity_poly.pdbx_seq_one_letter_code
_entity_poly.pdbx_strand_id
1 'polypeptide(L)'
;QMRNVGDATGFDSQTTFVLPIQGTEATSYLYLGDRWGNASGGTVNDSRYVWLPITFPSDTSIDLNWAPQLTIDTSAGSVEGSGGPYQTLSARHSDKCVDVPDRSQSVGQQAVQWECNSGNNQRFWAREAADGHVQLVARHSSLCLAVADGSDADGTAVVQATCGGGAEQQWQLTDAGDGYVTLVARNSGRCLDVADESTADGTGLIQYTCTDAAWQQFRLTEV
;
A
#
# COMPACT_ATOMS: atom_id res chain seq x y z
N GLN A 1 -8.42 -18.80 27.56
CA GLN A 1 -6.96 -18.79 27.35
C GLN A 1 -6.58 -17.41 26.84
N MET A 2 -5.46 -16.85 27.28
CA MET A 2 -4.99 -15.56 26.73
C MET A 2 -4.46 -15.77 25.32
N ARG A 3 -4.89 -14.94 24.38
CA ARG A 3 -4.39 -14.91 23.01
C ARG A 3 -3.93 -13.49 22.68
N ASN A 4 -2.99 -13.37 21.76
CA ASN A 4 -2.57 -12.07 21.25
C ASN A 4 -3.73 -11.40 20.49
N VAL A 5 -3.76 -10.08 20.55
CA VAL A 5 -4.72 -9.22 19.84
C VAL A 5 -3.92 -8.42 18.83
N GLY A 6 -4.24 -8.56 17.55
CA GLY A 6 -3.41 -8.05 16.47
C GLY A 6 -2.12 -8.84 16.27
N ASP A 7 -1.16 -8.25 15.55
CA ASP A 7 0.15 -8.84 15.31
C ASP A 7 1.19 -8.41 16.37
N ALA A 8 2.42 -8.94 16.25
CA ALA A 8 3.50 -8.69 17.20
C ALA A 8 4.02 -7.23 17.19
N THR A 9 3.63 -6.40 16.21
CA THR A 9 4.06 -5.00 16.09
C THR A 9 2.91 -4.01 16.25
N GLY A 10 1.71 -4.48 16.60
CA GLY A 10 0.52 -3.63 16.63
C GLY A 10 0.22 -3.03 15.25
N PHE A 11 0.48 -3.77 14.18
CA PHE A 11 0.40 -3.33 12.79
C PHE A 11 1.32 -2.14 12.48
N ASP A 12 2.54 -2.20 13.01
CA ASP A 12 3.53 -1.12 12.98
C ASP A 12 2.95 0.18 13.55
N SER A 13 2.25 0.08 14.69
CA SER A 13 1.70 1.21 15.42
C SER A 13 1.72 0.97 16.93
N GLN A 14 1.56 2.05 17.69
CA GLN A 14 1.41 2.01 19.13
C GLN A 14 0.02 2.51 19.51
N THR A 15 -0.66 1.77 20.38
CA THR A 15 -2.00 2.14 20.87
C THR A 15 -1.98 3.53 21.52
N THR A 16 -2.90 4.38 21.08
CA THR A 16 -3.13 5.71 21.67
C THR A 16 -4.44 5.75 22.44
N PHE A 17 -5.53 5.20 21.88
CA PHE A 17 -6.85 5.23 22.49
C PHE A 17 -7.79 4.16 21.91
N VAL A 18 -8.90 3.89 22.60
CA VAL A 18 -10.03 3.11 22.08
C VAL A 18 -11.28 3.96 22.17
N LEU A 19 -11.89 4.26 21.02
CA LEU A 19 -13.03 5.17 20.92
C LEU A 19 -14.35 4.38 20.71
N PRO A 20 -15.32 4.46 21.63
CA PRO A 20 -16.66 3.95 21.37
C PRO A 20 -17.39 4.83 20.36
N ILE A 21 -17.93 4.22 19.30
CA ILE A 21 -18.77 4.85 18.28
C ILE A 21 -20.19 4.41 18.56
N GLN A 22 -20.92 5.20 19.34
CA GLN A 22 -22.30 4.93 19.72
C GLN A 22 -23.26 5.60 18.73
N GLY A 23 -24.16 4.81 18.16
CA GLY A 23 -25.21 5.29 17.27
C GLY A 23 -26.57 4.74 17.62
N THR A 24 -27.50 4.88 16.68
CA THR A 24 -28.91 4.50 16.85
C THR A 24 -29.13 2.99 16.78
N GLU A 25 -28.22 2.23 16.15
CA GLU A 25 -28.37 0.79 15.93
C GLU A 25 -27.38 -0.03 16.78
N ALA A 26 -26.15 0.46 16.96
CA ALA A 26 -25.08 -0.27 17.63
C ALA A 26 -24.12 0.63 18.40
N THR A 27 -23.19 0.01 19.12
CA THR A 27 -21.98 0.65 19.62
C THR A 27 -20.77 -0.18 19.20
N SER A 28 -19.97 0.37 18.29
CA SER A 28 -18.71 -0.22 17.85
C SER A 28 -17.53 0.40 18.59
N TYR A 29 -16.36 -0.22 18.52
CA TYR A 29 -15.14 0.29 19.16
C TYR A 29 -14.03 0.42 18.12
N LEU A 30 -13.45 1.61 18.05
CA LEU A 30 -12.39 1.95 17.12
C LEU A 30 -11.05 1.97 17.86
N TYR A 31 -10.12 1.14 17.43
CA TYR A 31 -8.72 1.22 17.82
C TYR A 31 -8.10 2.46 17.17
N LEU A 32 -7.43 3.29 17.97
CA LEU A 32 -6.62 4.40 17.50
C LEU A 32 -5.16 4.11 17.87
N GLY A 33 -4.28 4.06 16.87
CA GLY A 33 -2.85 3.88 17.04
C GLY A 33 -2.04 4.89 16.25
N ASP A 34 -0.86 5.22 16.77
CA ASP A 34 0.13 6.09 16.14
C ASP A 34 1.23 5.25 15.51
N ARG A 35 1.48 5.45 14.22
CA ARG A 35 2.64 4.94 13.49
C ARG A 35 3.70 6.03 13.48
N TRP A 36 4.63 5.95 14.42
CA TRP A 36 5.61 6.99 14.70
C TRP A 36 6.62 7.19 13.56
N GLY A 37 6.64 8.39 12.96
CA GLY A 37 7.52 8.71 11.81
C GLY A 37 9.02 8.66 12.16
N ASN A 38 9.37 8.96 13.40
CA ASN A 38 10.75 8.87 13.90
C ASN A 38 11.25 7.43 14.11
N ALA A 39 10.38 6.41 14.05
CA ALA A 39 10.81 5.01 14.01
C ALA A 39 11.44 4.62 12.66
N SER A 40 11.17 5.40 11.61
CA SER A 40 11.67 5.20 10.23
C SER A 40 12.56 6.36 9.75
N GLY A 41 13.23 7.06 10.66
CA GLY A 41 14.17 8.14 10.33
C GLY A 41 13.54 9.52 10.02
N GLY A 42 12.20 9.64 10.11
CA GLY A 42 11.50 10.92 9.99
C GLY A 42 11.40 11.69 11.33
N THR A 43 10.52 12.68 11.37
CA THR A 43 10.15 13.43 12.57
C THR A 43 8.86 12.89 13.19
N VAL A 44 8.52 13.37 14.39
CA VAL A 44 7.22 13.06 15.01
C VAL A 44 6.06 13.61 14.16
N ASN A 45 6.24 14.71 13.43
CA ASN A 45 5.21 15.30 12.58
C ASN A 45 4.98 14.49 11.28
N ASP A 46 5.89 13.58 10.94
CA ASP A 46 5.74 12.66 9.81
C ASP A 46 4.95 11.40 10.18
N SER A 47 4.52 11.29 11.45
CA SER A 47 3.75 10.14 11.93
C SER A 47 2.42 10.00 11.20
N ARG A 48 1.97 8.75 11.10
CA ARG A 48 0.68 8.38 10.50
C ARG A 48 -0.19 7.70 11.55
N TYR A 49 -1.43 7.42 11.19
CA TYR A 49 -2.40 6.81 12.08
C TYR A 49 -2.80 5.42 11.56
N VAL A 50 -2.99 4.49 12.50
CA VAL A 50 -3.57 3.18 12.23
C VAL A 50 -4.87 3.09 12.99
N TRP A 51 -5.98 3.07 12.25
CA TRP A 51 -7.31 2.92 12.81
C TRP A 51 -7.88 1.59 12.35
N LEU A 52 -8.45 0.81 13.27
CA LEU A 52 -8.96 -0.53 13.00
C LEU A 52 -10.23 -0.81 13.80
N PRO A 53 -11.16 -1.63 13.28
CA PRO A 53 -12.32 -2.03 14.04
C PRO A 53 -11.89 -3.04 15.10
N ILE A 54 -12.34 -2.84 16.34
CA ILE A 54 -12.27 -3.86 17.38
C ILE A 54 -13.54 -4.69 17.30
N THR A 55 -13.41 -6.01 17.24
CA THR A 55 -14.55 -6.92 17.32
C THR A 55 -14.51 -7.72 18.62
N PHE A 56 -15.69 -8.07 19.12
CA PHE A 56 -15.88 -8.85 20.35
C PHE A 56 -16.65 -10.13 20.01
N PRO A 57 -15.97 -11.21 19.56
CA PRO A 57 -16.66 -12.46 19.21
C PRO A 57 -17.42 -13.11 20.38
N SER A 58 -17.06 -12.77 21.61
CA SER A 58 -17.74 -13.15 22.84
C SER A 58 -17.41 -12.18 23.97
N ASP A 59 -18.11 -12.26 25.10
CA ASP A 59 -17.88 -11.43 26.30
C ASP A 59 -16.47 -11.56 26.91
N THR A 60 -15.66 -12.50 26.42
CA THR A 60 -14.32 -12.81 26.93
C THR A 60 -13.25 -12.85 25.83
N SER A 61 -13.59 -12.43 24.62
CA SER A 61 -12.66 -12.40 23.50
C SER A 61 -12.78 -11.09 22.72
N ILE A 62 -11.62 -10.63 22.26
CA ILE A 62 -11.45 -9.43 21.45
C ILE A 62 -10.57 -9.77 20.26
N ASP A 63 -10.87 -9.20 19.10
CA ASP A 63 -10.09 -9.30 17.88
C ASP A 63 -9.77 -7.91 17.34
N LEU A 64 -8.56 -7.78 16.80
CA LEU A 64 -8.09 -6.59 16.10
C LEU A 64 -7.42 -7.09 14.82
N ASN A 65 -8.16 -7.07 13.72
CA ASN A 65 -7.69 -7.53 12.43
C ASN A 65 -7.31 -6.35 11.56
N TRP A 66 -6.27 -6.50 10.74
CA TRP A 66 -5.90 -5.49 9.76
C TRP A 66 -7.01 -5.34 8.71
N ALA A 67 -7.37 -4.09 8.42
CA ALA A 67 -8.21 -3.73 7.28
C ALA A 67 -7.54 -2.53 6.59
N PRO A 68 -7.27 -2.59 5.28
CA PRO A 68 -6.63 -1.48 4.57
C PRO A 68 -7.58 -0.31 4.34
N GLN A 69 -8.89 -0.49 4.55
CA GLN A 69 -9.90 0.55 4.49
C GLN A 69 -10.92 0.39 5.62
N LEU A 70 -11.45 1.51 6.10
CA LEU A 70 -12.53 1.59 7.08
C LEU A 70 -13.74 2.32 6.49
N THR A 71 -14.93 1.83 6.85
CA THR A 71 -16.18 2.56 6.75
C THR A 71 -16.69 2.82 8.15
N ILE A 72 -16.98 4.08 8.47
CA ILE A 72 -17.50 4.49 9.78
C ILE A 72 -18.84 5.18 9.56
N ASP A 73 -19.92 4.60 10.09
CA ASP A 73 -21.22 5.25 10.17
C ASP A 73 -21.47 5.66 11.63
N THR A 74 -21.29 6.95 11.91
CA THR A 74 -21.47 7.50 13.24
C THR A 74 -22.94 7.58 13.66
N SER A 75 -23.88 7.59 12.70
CA SER A 75 -25.32 7.63 12.97
C SER A 75 -25.87 6.26 13.37
N ALA A 76 -25.40 5.20 12.70
CA ALA A 76 -25.72 3.82 13.03
C ALA A 76 -24.89 3.31 14.22
N GLY A 77 -23.66 3.80 14.38
CA GLY A 77 -22.73 3.34 15.40
C GLY A 77 -21.87 2.14 14.95
N SER A 78 -21.66 2.01 13.63
CA SER A 78 -20.91 0.90 13.03
C SER A 78 -19.51 1.33 12.58
N VAL A 79 -18.56 0.42 12.73
CA VAL A 79 -17.19 0.53 12.20
C VAL A 79 -16.88 -0.79 11.50
N GLU A 80 -16.69 -0.73 10.19
CA GLU A 80 -16.45 -1.91 9.36
C GLU A 80 -15.10 -1.81 8.65
N GLY A 81 -14.32 -2.90 8.73
CA GLY A 81 -13.11 -3.06 7.95
C GLY A 81 -13.44 -3.63 6.58
N SER A 82 -12.85 -3.05 5.54
CA SER A 82 -13.00 -3.50 4.16
C SER A 82 -11.67 -3.44 3.40
N GLY A 83 -11.66 -3.98 2.18
CA GLY A 83 -10.52 -3.96 1.28
C GLY A 83 -10.22 -5.32 0.68
N GLY A 84 -9.10 -5.38 -0.05
CA GLY A 84 -8.64 -6.58 -0.74
C GLY A 84 -7.32 -7.11 -0.19
N PRO A 85 -6.86 -8.25 -0.72
CA PRO A 85 -5.56 -8.83 -0.35
C PRO A 85 -4.40 -7.91 -0.72
N TYR A 86 -3.29 -8.08 -0.02
CA TYR A 86 -2.02 -7.50 -0.44
C TYR A 86 -1.35 -8.40 -1.48
N GLN A 87 -0.60 -7.76 -2.37
CA GLN A 87 0.15 -8.41 -3.43
C GLN A 87 1.61 -7.98 -3.36
N THR A 88 2.54 -8.89 -3.65
CA THR A 88 3.87 -8.51 -4.14
C THR A 88 3.82 -8.30 -5.65
N LEU A 89 4.65 -7.38 -6.17
CA LEU A 89 4.81 -7.15 -7.60
C LEU A 89 6.24 -7.54 -7.99
N SER A 90 6.44 -8.70 -8.61
CA SER A 90 7.78 -9.17 -9.02
C SER A 90 8.03 -8.91 -10.50
N ALA A 91 9.13 -8.23 -10.83
CA ALA A 91 9.52 -7.95 -12.22
C ALA A 91 9.98 -9.23 -12.93
N ARG A 92 9.54 -9.44 -14.18
CA ARG A 92 9.77 -10.66 -14.95
C ARG A 92 11.25 -10.94 -15.23
N HIS A 93 12.07 -9.90 -15.40
CA HIS A 93 13.47 -10.06 -15.79
C HIS A 93 14.41 -10.35 -14.60
N SER A 94 14.03 -9.95 -13.39
CA SER A 94 14.90 -10.00 -12.21
C SER A 94 14.37 -10.86 -11.06
N ASP A 95 13.09 -11.25 -11.11
CA ASP A 95 12.35 -11.87 -10.00
C ASP A 95 12.34 -11.04 -8.70
N LYS A 96 12.71 -9.75 -8.78
CA LYS A 96 12.74 -8.83 -7.64
C LYS A 96 11.41 -8.12 -7.48
N CYS A 97 11.08 -7.82 -6.24
CA CYS A 97 9.83 -7.17 -5.85
C CYS A 97 9.95 -5.64 -5.92
N VAL A 98 8.88 -4.95 -6.32
CA VAL A 98 8.71 -3.52 -6.04
C VAL A 98 8.79 -3.32 -4.52
N ASP A 99 9.62 -2.37 -4.11
CA ASP A 99 10.01 -2.13 -2.72
C ASP A 99 10.08 -0.62 -2.45
N VAL A 100 9.61 -0.20 -1.27
CA VAL A 100 9.92 1.13 -0.73
C VAL A 100 11.14 1.03 0.19
N PRO A 101 12.30 1.62 -0.17
CA PRO A 101 13.55 1.46 0.56
C PRO A 101 13.43 1.75 2.05
N ASP A 102 14.11 0.94 2.86
CA ASP A 102 14.22 1.07 4.32
C ASP A 102 12.88 1.20 5.07
N ARG A 103 11.78 0.75 4.45
CA ARG A 103 10.41 0.96 4.97
C ARG A 103 10.11 2.44 5.22
N SER A 104 10.69 3.32 4.42
CA SER A 104 10.48 4.77 4.50
C SER A 104 8.99 5.10 4.47
N GLN A 105 8.57 6.04 5.32
CA GLN A 105 7.21 6.57 5.35
C GLN A 105 7.11 7.96 4.69
N SER A 106 8.23 8.43 4.12
CA SER A 106 8.34 9.76 3.52
C SER A 106 7.64 9.80 2.16
N VAL A 107 6.83 10.83 1.96
CA VAL A 107 6.29 11.19 0.64
C VAL A 107 7.45 11.57 -0.28
N GLY A 108 7.39 11.12 -1.53
CA GLY A 108 8.43 11.37 -2.54
C GLY A 108 9.59 10.36 -2.51
N GLN A 109 9.59 9.40 -1.58
CA GLN A 109 10.56 8.31 -1.63
C GLN A 109 10.35 7.50 -2.93
N GLN A 110 11.39 7.44 -3.76
CA GLN A 110 11.40 6.61 -4.96
C GLN A 110 11.34 5.12 -4.57
N ALA A 111 10.46 4.38 -5.24
CA ALA A 111 10.39 2.93 -5.15
C ALA A 111 11.57 2.32 -5.92
N VAL A 112 12.05 1.17 -5.44
CA VAL A 112 13.13 0.40 -6.07
C VAL A 112 12.68 -1.04 -6.29
N GLN A 113 13.43 -1.81 -7.07
CA GLN A 113 13.34 -3.26 -6.96
C GLN A 113 14.28 -3.76 -5.85
N TRP A 114 13.87 -4.80 -5.15
CA TRP A 114 14.69 -5.49 -4.15
C TRP A 114 14.34 -6.98 -4.09
N GLU A 115 15.27 -7.80 -3.61
CA GLU A 115 14.98 -9.20 -3.28
C GLU A 115 13.71 -9.32 -2.43
N CYS A 116 12.78 -10.18 -2.87
CA CYS A 116 11.51 -10.38 -2.18
C CYS A 116 11.74 -10.97 -0.78
N ASN A 117 11.31 -10.27 0.27
CA ASN A 117 11.67 -10.58 1.66
C ASN A 117 10.49 -10.59 2.65
N SER A 118 9.25 -10.65 2.14
CA SER A 118 8.00 -10.62 2.91
C SER A 118 7.74 -9.33 3.73
N GLY A 119 8.61 -8.33 3.61
CA GLY A 119 8.47 -7.04 4.27
C GLY A 119 7.21 -6.28 3.85
N ASN A 120 6.62 -5.53 4.78
CA ASN A 120 5.41 -4.74 4.52
C ASN A 120 5.61 -3.65 3.45
N ASN A 121 6.85 -3.23 3.23
CA ASN A 121 7.25 -2.28 2.18
C ASN A 121 7.30 -2.88 0.77
N GLN A 122 7.04 -4.19 0.63
CA GLN A 122 6.90 -4.89 -0.65
C GLN A 122 5.46 -5.37 -0.90
N ARG A 123 4.51 -4.99 -0.03
CA ARG A 123 3.12 -5.44 -0.07
C ARG A 123 2.22 -4.28 -0.47
N PHE A 124 1.53 -4.43 -1.60
CA PHE A 124 0.65 -3.40 -2.15
C PHE A 124 -0.77 -3.92 -2.27
N TRP A 125 -1.73 -3.15 -1.76
CA TRP A 125 -3.14 -3.39 -2.01
C TRP A 125 -3.54 -2.65 -3.28
N ALA A 126 -4.05 -3.37 -4.27
CA ALA A 126 -4.65 -2.79 -5.47
C ALA A 126 -6.06 -2.30 -5.15
N ARG A 127 -6.16 -1.04 -4.69
CA ARG A 127 -7.43 -0.38 -4.41
C ARG A 127 -8.09 0.05 -5.72
N GLU A 128 -9.33 -0.37 -5.95
CA GLU A 128 -10.08 0.03 -7.14
C GLU A 128 -10.22 1.55 -7.24
N ALA A 129 -10.05 2.05 -8.46
CA ALA A 129 -10.32 3.42 -8.87
C ALA A 129 -11.31 3.40 -10.06
N ALA A 130 -11.79 4.58 -10.46
CA ALA A 130 -12.73 4.70 -11.57
C ALA A 130 -12.15 4.17 -12.89
N ASP A 131 -13.03 3.71 -13.78
CA ASP A 131 -12.71 3.31 -15.14
C ASP A 131 -11.69 2.14 -15.23
N GLY A 132 -11.77 1.19 -14.29
CA GLY A 132 -10.93 -0.02 -14.30
C GLY A 132 -9.47 0.21 -13.93
N HIS A 133 -9.14 1.37 -13.36
CA HIS A 133 -7.81 1.64 -12.81
C HIS A 133 -7.72 1.19 -11.36
N VAL A 134 -6.50 1.09 -10.85
CA VAL A 134 -6.23 0.85 -9.42
C VAL A 134 -5.21 1.84 -8.89
N GLN A 135 -5.21 2.03 -7.57
CA GLN A 135 -4.11 2.62 -6.83
C GLN A 135 -3.39 1.51 -6.08
N LEU A 136 -2.06 1.51 -6.11
CA LEU A 136 -1.25 0.55 -5.37
C LEU A 136 -0.85 1.14 -4.02
N VAL A 137 -1.54 0.72 -2.95
CA VAL A 137 -1.35 1.26 -1.60
C VAL A 137 -0.37 0.37 -0.82
N ALA A 138 0.79 0.92 -0.45
CA ALA A 138 1.80 0.19 0.31
C ALA A 138 1.34 -0.07 1.76
N ARG A 139 1.51 -1.31 2.25
CA ARG A 139 1.05 -1.73 3.59
C ARG A 139 1.72 -0.94 4.72
N HIS A 140 3.03 -0.70 4.62
CA HIS A 140 3.82 -0.10 5.70
C HIS A 140 3.65 1.42 5.84
N SER A 141 3.29 2.14 4.77
CA SER A 141 3.17 3.60 4.80
C SER A 141 1.74 4.11 4.56
N SER A 142 0.85 3.26 4.04
CA SER A 142 -0.49 3.66 3.55
C SER A 142 -0.43 4.73 2.44
N LEU A 143 0.70 4.82 1.74
CA LEU A 143 0.92 5.72 0.61
C LEU A 143 0.72 4.98 -0.72
N CYS A 144 0.39 5.73 -1.76
CA CYS A 144 0.11 5.22 -3.09
C CYS A 144 1.36 5.31 -3.97
N LEU A 145 1.61 4.27 -4.76
CA LEU A 145 2.60 4.32 -5.83
C LEU A 145 2.17 5.32 -6.91
N ALA A 146 3.03 6.26 -7.25
CA ALA A 146 2.71 7.39 -8.11
C ALA A 146 3.88 7.80 -9.01
N VAL A 147 3.59 8.31 -10.20
CA VAL A 147 4.58 9.00 -11.02
C VAL A 147 4.90 10.36 -10.39
N ALA A 148 6.19 10.65 -10.17
CA ALA A 148 6.61 11.89 -9.52
C ALA A 148 6.10 13.13 -10.27
N ASP A 149 5.56 14.08 -9.51
CA ASP A 149 5.04 15.38 -9.96
C ASP A 149 4.01 15.32 -11.11
N GLY A 150 3.41 14.14 -11.36
CA GLY A 150 2.49 13.92 -12.47
C GLY A 150 3.10 14.08 -13.87
N SER A 151 4.43 14.04 -13.97
CA SER A 151 5.19 14.16 -15.21
C SER A 151 4.74 13.13 -16.26
N ASP A 152 4.88 13.50 -17.53
CA ASP A 152 4.75 12.61 -18.68
C ASP A 152 6.11 12.27 -19.31
N ALA A 153 7.24 12.63 -18.69
CA ALA A 153 8.55 12.33 -19.24
C ALA A 153 8.99 10.88 -18.94
N ASP A 154 9.59 10.24 -19.93
CA ASP A 154 10.33 8.98 -19.76
C ASP A 154 11.46 9.16 -18.73
N GLY A 155 11.67 8.12 -17.92
CA GLY A 155 12.68 8.17 -16.86
C GLY A 155 12.23 8.91 -15.59
N THR A 156 10.99 9.41 -15.54
CA THR A 156 10.49 10.02 -14.30
C THR A 156 10.36 8.95 -13.22
N ALA A 157 10.89 9.24 -12.04
CA ALA A 157 10.80 8.37 -10.87
C ALA A 157 9.35 8.01 -10.52
N VAL A 158 9.15 6.75 -10.12
CA VAL A 158 7.94 6.30 -9.45
C VAL A 158 8.19 6.31 -7.95
N VAL A 159 7.36 7.05 -7.23
CA VAL A 159 7.51 7.36 -5.80
C VAL A 159 6.30 6.87 -5.01
N GLN A 160 6.39 6.88 -3.68
CA GLN A 160 5.19 6.84 -2.83
C GLN A 160 4.68 8.26 -2.53
N ALA A 161 3.38 8.47 -2.66
CA ALA A 161 2.71 9.75 -2.41
C ALA A 161 1.47 9.59 -1.54
N THR A 162 1.01 10.70 -0.94
CA THR A 162 -0.26 10.68 -0.20
C THR A 162 -1.38 10.36 -1.19
N CYS A 163 -2.12 9.29 -0.91
CA CYS A 163 -3.17 8.81 -1.79
C CYS A 163 -4.25 9.89 -2.01
N GLY A 164 -4.55 10.19 -3.27
CA GLY A 164 -5.60 11.11 -3.69
C GLY A 164 -6.27 10.66 -4.98
N GLY A 165 -7.01 11.56 -5.64
CA GLY A 165 -7.70 11.28 -6.90
C GLY A 165 -6.86 11.54 -8.17
N GLY A 166 -5.57 11.86 -8.03
CA GLY A 166 -4.67 12.21 -9.14
C GLY A 166 -4.47 11.04 -10.11
N ALA A 167 -4.38 11.34 -11.41
CA ALA A 167 -4.20 10.33 -12.46
C ALA A 167 -2.80 9.69 -12.39
N GLU A 168 -1.81 10.41 -11.90
CA GLU A 168 -0.44 9.95 -11.70
C GLU A 168 -0.29 8.86 -10.63
N GLN A 169 -1.34 8.65 -9.83
CA GLN A 169 -1.42 7.62 -8.79
C GLN A 169 -2.29 6.42 -9.21
N GLN A 170 -2.76 6.40 -10.45
CA GLN A 170 -3.71 5.42 -10.96
C GLN A 170 -3.09 4.64 -12.11
N TRP A 171 -3.23 3.32 -12.04
CA TRP A 171 -2.58 2.37 -12.94
C TRP A 171 -3.63 1.48 -13.57
N GLN A 172 -3.55 1.30 -14.89
CA GLN A 172 -4.26 0.25 -15.61
C GLN A 172 -3.38 -1.00 -15.66
N LEU A 173 -3.92 -2.14 -15.22
CA LEU A 173 -3.24 -3.42 -15.34
C LEU A 173 -3.61 -4.02 -16.70
N THR A 174 -2.61 -4.21 -17.55
CA THR A 174 -2.81 -4.78 -18.90
C THR A 174 -2.09 -6.12 -18.98
N ASP A 175 -2.80 -7.16 -19.44
CA ASP A 175 -2.22 -8.51 -19.60
C ASP A 175 -0.99 -8.50 -20.50
N ALA A 176 0.09 -9.15 -20.05
CA ALA A 176 1.34 -9.30 -20.77
C ALA A 176 1.68 -10.79 -21.03
N GLY A 177 0.72 -11.70 -20.79
CA GLY A 177 0.88 -13.14 -20.95
C GLY A 177 1.59 -13.82 -19.77
N ASP A 178 1.47 -15.14 -19.69
CA ASP A 178 2.12 -16.00 -18.67
C ASP A 178 1.88 -15.59 -17.20
N GLY A 179 0.77 -14.88 -16.94
CA GLY A 179 0.44 -14.35 -15.61
C GLY A 179 1.24 -13.11 -15.22
N TYR A 180 1.79 -12.38 -16.19
CA TYR A 180 2.38 -11.05 -16.02
C TYR A 180 1.45 -9.97 -16.53
N VAL A 181 1.59 -8.77 -15.98
CA VAL A 181 0.90 -7.55 -16.42
C VAL A 181 1.89 -6.42 -16.62
N THR A 182 1.55 -5.46 -17.47
CA THR A 182 2.14 -4.13 -17.45
C THR A 182 1.26 -3.21 -16.59
N LEU A 183 1.88 -2.26 -15.89
CA LEU A 183 1.16 -1.23 -15.13
C LEU A 183 1.27 0.10 -15.87
N VAL A 184 0.19 0.51 -16.52
CA VAL A 184 0.15 1.72 -17.35
C VAL A 184 -0.39 2.89 -16.53
N ALA A 185 0.42 3.93 -16.36
CA ALA A 185 0.05 5.13 -15.61
C ALA A 185 -1.05 5.91 -16.36
N ARG A 186 -2.14 6.26 -15.65
CA ARG A 186 -3.30 6.94 -16.24
C ARG A 186 -2.98 8.34 -16.76
N ASN A 187 -2.03 9.05 -16.13
CA ASN A 187 -1.68 10.42 -16.52
C ASN A 187 -0.91 10.50 -17.85
N SER A 188 -0.06 9.51 -18.15
CA SER A 188 0.93 9.60 -19.23
C SER A 188 0.81 8.48 -20.27
N GLY A 189 0.10 7.39 -19.97
CA GLY A 189 0.06 6.19 -20.82
C GLY A 189 1.37 5.39 -20.82
N ARG A 190 2.29 5.67 -19.89
CA ARG A 190 3.59 4.99 -19.77
C ARG A 190 3.56 3.86 -18.76
N CYS A 191 4.46 2.91 -18.91
CA CYS A 191 4.52 1.71 -18.09
C CYS A 191 5.46 1.92 -16.90
N LEU A 192 5.13 1.29 -15.76
CA LEU A 192 6.08 1.04 -14.69
C LEU A 192 7.26 0.26 -15.26
N ASP A 193 8.48 0.68 -14.95
CA ASP A 193 9.71 0.19 -15.58
C ASP A 193 10.83 0.15 -14.53
N VAL A 194 11.59 -0.96 -14.52
CA VAL A 194 12.85 -1.04 -13.78
C VAL A 194 13.97 -0.45 -14.63
N ALA A 195 14.58 0.65 -14.14
CA ALA A 195 15.53 1.42 -14.91
C ALA A 195 16.71 0.59 -15.44
N ASP A 196 17.10 0.89 -16.69
CA ASP A 196 18.27 0.36 -17.37
C ASP A 196 18.34 -1.18 -17.47
N GLU A 197 17.19 -1.88 -17.47
CA GLU A 197 17.12 -3.37 -17.46
C GLU A 197 17.84 -4.00 -16.25
N SER A 198 18.20 -3.20 -15.24
CA SER A 198 19.07 -3.65 -14.17
C SER A 198 18.40 -4.77 -13.37
N THR A 199 19.22 -5.72 -12.93
CA THR A 199 18.83 -6.80 -11.99
C THR A 199 19.42 -6.58 -10.60
N ALA A 200 20.04 -5.42 -10.34
CA ALA A 200 20.60 -5.08 -9.03
C ALA A 200 19.51 -4.58 -8.06
N ASP A 201 19.67 -4.95 -6.78
CA ASP A 201 18.90 -4.39 -5.68
C ASP A 201 19.10 -2.88 -5.58
N GLY A 202 18.02 -2.16 -5.24
CA GLY A 202 18.05 -0.71 -5.12
C GLY A 202 17.95 0.04 -6.44
N THR A 203 17.79 -0.65 -7.57
CA THR A 203 17.50 0.01 -8.85
C THR A 203 16.14 0.68 -8.79
N GLY A 204 16.09 1.98 -9.10
CA GLY A 204 14.86 2.77 -9.07
C GLY A 204 13.83 2.33 -10.09
N LEU A 205 12.56 2.40 -9.67
CA LEU A 205 11.42 2.33 -10.58
C LEU A 205 11.19 3.70 -11.21
N ILE A 206 10.88 3.68 -12.50
CA ILE A 206 10.56 4.84 -13.31
C ILE A 206 9.28 4.55 -14.11
N GLN A 207 8.72 5.58 -14.73
CA GLN A 207 7.84 5.37 -15.88
C GLN A 207 8.66 5.42 -17.17
N TYR A 208 8.27 4.63 -18.15
CA TYR A 208 8.84 4.69 -19.49
C TYR A 208 7.81 4.32 -20.55
N THR A 209 8.03 4.75 -21.79
CA THR A 209 7.26 4.32 -22.95
C THR A 209 7.07 2.81 -22.94
N CYS A 210 5.81 2.37 -23.02
CA CYS A 210 5.45 0.95 -22.95
C CYS A 210 6.02 0.17 -24.15
N THR A 211 6.60 -0.98 -23.84
CA THR A 211 7.16 -1.97 -24.77
C THR A 211 6.86 -3.38 -24.26
N ASP A 212 7.22 -4.42 -25.02
CA ASP A 212 7.13 -5.81 -24.56
C ASP A 212 8.32 -6.24 -23.70
N ALA A 213 9.09 -5.29 -23.15
CA ALA A 213 10.28 -5.58 -22.36
C ALA A 213 9.95 -6.25 -21.02
N ALA A 214 10.75 -7.24 -20.63
CA ALA A 214 10.52 -8.01 -19.41
C ALA A 214 10.65 -7.16 -18.11
N TRP A 215 11.42 -6.07 -18.14
CA TRP A 215 11.54 -5.14 -17.00
C TRP A 215 10.37 -4.17 -16.84
N GLN A 216 9.39 -4.20 -17.74
CA GLN A 216 8.09 -3.51 -17.63
C GLN A 216 6.93 -4.46 -17.27
N GLN A 217 7.23 -5.75 -17.12
CA GLN A 217 6.24 -6.81 -16.87
C GLN A 217 6.36 -7.31 -15.43
N PHE A 218 5.25 -7.30 -14.70
CA PHE A 218 5.21 -7.66 -13.29
C PHE A 218 4.20 -8.75 -13.05
N ARG A 219 4.52 -9.71 -12.18
CA ARG A 219 3.55 -10.67 -11.65
C ARG A 219 3.06 -10.18 -10.30
N LEU A 220 1.74 -10.12 -10.14
CA LEU A 220 1.10 -9.86 -8.85
C LEU A 220 0.86 -11.21 -8.15
N THR A 221 1.36 -11.35 -6.93
CA THR A 221 1.17 -12.56 -6.10
C THR A 221 0.61 -12.21 -4.74
N GLU A 222 -0.49 -12.86 -4.36
CA GLU A 222 -1.20 -12.61 -3.10
C GLU A 222 -0.37 -13.07 -1.89
N VAL A 223 -0.33 -12.25 -0.82
CA VAL A 223 0.52 -12.45 0.39
C VAL A 223 -0.09 -11.97 1.70
#